data_AF-A0A0C1U7E5-F1
#
_entry.id   AF-A0A0C1U7E5-F1
#
_cell.length_a   1.000
_cell.length_b   1.000
_cell.length_c   1.000
_cell.angle_alpha   90.00
_cell.angle_beta   90.00
_cell.angle_gamma   90.00
#
_symmetry.space_group_name_H-M   'P 1'
#
loop_
_entity.id
_entity.type
_entity.pdbx_description
1 polymer ?
#
loop_
_entity_poly.entity_id
_entity_poly.type
_entity_poly.pdbx_seq_one_letter_code
_entity_poly.pdbx_strand_id
1 'polypeptide(L)'
;MFLNPERVSMPDIDSDFCYEGRQKVIDYVVEKYGVNNVSQIITFGTMAARACIRDVGRAMNYPYAEVDRIAKMIPTVLNITIDKALNMNPELKEAYESDMRVKELIDVARDLEGLPRHSSTHAAGVVIASQPLVNYVPLQKNEEMIVTQFTMGTLEELGLLKMDFLGLRTLTVMRDAVNYIKQNRDIDIDLDKIDFEDPKVYKMIGEGKTAGVFQLESSGMTSFMKELKPDSLEDIIAGISLYRPGPMAEIPRYVESKKNPNRVTYETPQLEPILNVTYGVMVYQGVTCSQI
;
A
#
# COMPACT_ATOMS: atom_id res chain seq x y z
N MET A 1 14.27 14.78 -2.02
CA MET A 1 13.79 13.45 -2.45
C MET A 1 12.55 13.54 -3.33
N PHE A 2 11.63 14.49 -3.11
CA PHE A 2 10.44 14.68 -3.95
C PHE A 2 10.77 15.10 -5.40
N LEU A 3 11.67 16.07 -5.57
CA LEU A 3 12.31 16.38 -6.85
C LEU A 3 13.82 16.28 -6.66
N ASN A 4 14.50 15.59 -7.57
CA ASN A 4 15.96 15.55 -7.63
C ASN A 4 16.42 16.35 -8.85
N PRO A 5 17.12 17.49 -8.69
CA PRO A 5 17.63 18.28 -9.81
C PRO A 5 18.51 17.50 -10.78
N GLU A 6 19.19 16.45 -10.30
CA GLU A 6 20.09 15.61 -11.09
C GLU A 6 19.35 14.50 -11.87
N ARG A 7 18.05 14.32 -11.63
CA ARG A 7 17.23 13.30 -12.31
C ARG A 7 16.02 13.95 -12.97
N VAL A 8 15.94 13.85 -14.28
CA VAL A 8 14.74 14.25 -15.04
C VAL A 8 13.67 13.17 -14.84
N SER A 9 12.77 13.40 -13.90
CA SER A 9 11.55 12.61 -13.68
C SER A 9 10.40 13.54 -13.35
N MET A 10 9.20 13.23 -13.85
CA MET A 10 8.02 13.97 -13.43
C MET A 10 7.71 13.68 -11.96
N PRO A 11 7.37 14.69 -11.16
CA PRO A 11 6.93 14.46 -9.80
C PRO A 11 5.60 13.71 -9.81
N ASP A 12 5.47 12.77 -8.90
CA ASP A 12 4.23 12.03 -8.67
C ASP A 12 3.54 12.56 -7.42
N ILE A 13 2.30 13.02 -7.57
CA ILE A 13 1.51 13.58 -6.47
C ILE A 13 0.25 12.74 -6.31
N ASP A 14 0.26 11.94 -5.25
CA ASP A 14 -0.89 11.18 -4.81
C ASP A 14 -1.69 12.02 -3.81
N SER A 15 -3.02 12.01 -3.92
CA SER A 15 -3.89 12.74 -3.02
C SER A 15 -4.99 11.84 -2.47
N ASP A 16 -5.05 11.76 -1.14
CA ASP A 16 -6.08 11.03 -0.42
C ASP A 16 -7.32 11.90 -0.22
N PHE A 17 -8.48 11.33 -0.52
CA PHE A 17 -9.79 11.95 -0.32
C PHE A 17 -10.67 11.07 0.54
N CYS A 18 -11.64 11.69 1.21
CA CYS A 18 -12.77 10.96 1.78
C CYS A 18 -13.40 10.11 0.68
N TYR A 19 -13.57 8.80 0.95
CA TYR A 19 -14.07 7.83 -0.03
C TYR A 19 -15.35 8.30 -0.74
N GLU A 20 -16.29 8.90 0.01
CA GLU A 20 -17.56 9.42 -0.53
C GLU A 20 -17.42 10.73 -1.34
N GLY A 21 -16.36 11.51 -1.08
CA GLY A 21 -16.10 12.78 -1.75
C GLY A 21 -15.25 12.63 -3.01
N ARG A 22 -14.58 11.49 -3.18
CA ARG A 22 -13.64 11.21 -4.29
C ARG A 22 -14.25 11.49 -5.67
N GLN A 23 -15.47 11.00 -5.93
CA GLN A 23 -16.09 11.18 -7.25
C GLN A 23 -16.31 12.66 -7.58
N LYS A 24 -16.69 13.49 -6.60
CA LYS A 24 -16.90 14.93 -6.81
C LYS A 24 -15.62 15.65 -7.25
N VAL A 25 -14.47 15.20 -6.74
CA VAL A 25 -13.17 15.74 -7.14
C VAL A 25 -12.83 15.35 -8.58
N ILE A 26 -13.10 14.10 -8.95
CA ILE A 26 -12.93 13.63 -10.34
C ILE A 26 -13.84 14.42 -11.27
N ASP A 27 -15.12 14.59 -10.91
CA ASP A 27 -16.09 15.35 -11.71
C ASP A 27 -15.64 16.81 -11.89
N TYR A 28 -15.12 17.44 -10.83
CA TYR A 28 -14.54 18.79 -10.90
C TYR A 28 -13.32 18.85 -11.85
N VAL A 29 -12.43 17.87 -11.81
CA VAL A 29 -11.26 17.79 -12.71
C VAL A 29 -11.74 17.63 -14.16
N VAL A 30 -12.74 16.78 -14.41
CA VAL A 30 -13.35 16.59 -15.73
C VAL A 30 -13.99 17.88 -16.24
N GLU A 31 -14.74 18.59 -15.39
CA GLU A 31 -15.34 19.88 -15.73
C GLU A 31 -14.28 20.94 -16.05
N LYS A 32 -13.23 21.01 -15.23
CA LYS A 32 -12.17 22.02 -15.32
C LYS A 32 -11.26 21.84 -16.54
N TYR A 33 -10.86 20.60 -16.83
CA TYR A 33 -9.87 20.30 -17.87
C TYR A 33 -10.50 19.78 -19.17
N GLY A 34 -11.79 19.44 -19.14
CA GLY A 34 -12.58 19.02 -20.29
C GLY A 34 -12.77 17.50 -20.37
N VAL A 35 -13.99 17.09 -20.72
CA VAL A 35 -14.41 15.67 -20.78
C VAL A 35 -13.56 14.80 -21.70
N ASN A 36 -12.98 15.37 -22.75
CA ASN A 36 -12.14 14.63 -23.70
C ASN A 36 -10.66 14.57 -23.28
N ASN A 37 -10.26 15.34 -22.28
CA ASN A 37 -8.88 15.51 -21.85
C ASN A 37 -8.57 14.73 -20.56
N VAL A 38 -9.59 14.20 -19.89
CA VAL A 38 -9.50 13.50 -18.61
C VAL A 38 -10.12 12.11 -18.76
N SER A 39 -9.43 11.09 -18.28
CA SER A 39 -9.93 9.70 -18.33
C SER A 39 -9.36 8.88 -17.18
N GLN A 40 -10.03 7.81 -16.81
CA GLN A 40 -9.47 6.84 -15.87
C GLN A 40 -8.45 5.94 -16.56
N ILE A 41 -7.52 5.39 -15.79
CA ILE A 41 -6.46 4.52 -16.30
C ILE A 41 -6.93 3.07 -16.27
N ILE A 42 -6.65 2.29 -17.31
CA ILE A 42 -6.93 0.83 -17.30
C ILE A 42 -5.92 0.07 -16.44
N THR A 43 -6.40 -1.01 -15.84
CA THR A 43 -5.57 -2.04 -15.21
C THR A 43 -5.89 -3.39 -15.80
N PHE A 44 -4.91 -4.29 -15.76
CA PHE A 44 -5.10 -5.67 -16.20
C PHE A 44 -4.94 -6.59 -15.00
N GLY A 45 -6.01 -7.34 -14.69
CA GLY A 45 -5.92 -8.43 -13.72
C GLY A 45 -5.20 -9.60 -14.38
N THR A 46 -4.15 -10.10 -13.75
CA THR A 46 -3.42 -11.29 -14.22
C THR A 46 -3.87 -12.55 -13.48
N MET A 47 -3.55 -13.73 -14.04
CA MET A 47 -3.81 -15.01 -13.39
C MET A 47 -2.82 -15.26 -12.24
N ALA A 48 -3.15 -14.78 -11.04
CA ALA A 48 -2.37 -15.04 -9.84
C ALA A 48 -2.40 -16.52 -9.45
N ALA A 49 -1.29 -17.06 -8.91
CA ALA A 49 -1.08 -18.48 -8.58
C ALA A 49 -2.34 -19.25 -8.12
N ARG A 50 -3.00 -18.78 -7.04
CA ARG A 50 -4.20 -19.43 -6.48
C ARG A 50 -5.40 -19.41 -7.42
N ALA A 51 -5.64 -18.27 -8.07
CA ALA A 51 -6.75 -18.13 -9.01
C ALA A 51 -6.48 -18.97 -10.27
N CYS A 52 -5.23 -18.96 -10.75
CA CYS A 52 -4.79 -19.76 -11.89
C CYS A 52 -5.10 -21.25 -11.69
N ILE A 53 -4.66 -21.84 -10.57
CA ILE A 53 -4.94 -23.24 -10.22
C ILE A 53 -6.45 -23.52 -10.21
N ARG A 54 -7.26 -22.61 -9.64
CA ARG A 54 -8.72 -22.77 -9.61
C ARG A 54 -9.37 -22.77 -10.99
N ASP A 55 -8.92 -21.88 -11.87
CA ASP A 55 -9.47 -21.75 -13.21
C ASP A 55 -9.06 -22.91 -14.11
N VAL A 56 -7.80 -23.33 -14.05
CA VAL A 56 -7.30 -24.50 -14.78
C VAL A 56 -8.00 -25.77 -14.31
N GLY A 57 -8.14 -25.96 -12.99
CA GLY A 57 -8.85 -27.11 -12.44
C GLY A 57 -10.31 -27.17 -12.90
N ARG A 58 -11.00 -26.02 -12.97
CA ARG A 58 -12.35 -25.95 -13.53
C ARG A 58 -12.38 -26.30 -15.01
N ALA A 59 -11.44 -25.79 -15.81
CA ALA A 59 -11.37 -26.06 -17.25
C ALA A 59 -11.06 -27.53 -17.56
N MET A 60 -10.21 -28.17 -16.75
CA MET A 60 -9.86 -29.59 -16.85
C MET A 60 -10.88 -30.52 -16.17
N ASN A 61 -12.01 -30.00 -15.70
CA ASN A 61 -13.10 -30.75 -15.08
C ASN A 61 -12.70 -31.50 -13.78
N TYR A 62 -11.81 -30.89 -12.98
CA TYR A 62 -11.48 -31.40 -11.65
C TYR A 62 -12.60 -31.04 -10.64
N PRO A 63 -12.86 -31.89 -9.63
CA PRO A 63 -13.76 -31.56 -8.53
C PRO A 63 -13.30 -30.29 -7.79
N TYR A 64 -14.23 -29.35 -7.55
CA TYR A 64 -13.92 -28.08 -6.88
C TYR A 64 -13.20 -28.26 -5.53
N ALA A 65 -13.63 -29.25 -4.73
CA ALA A 65 -13.04 -29.52 -3.41
C ALA A 65 -11.55 -29.92 -3.51
N GLU A 66 -11.19 -30.68 -4.55
CA GLU A 66 -9.81 -31.10 -4.79
C GLU A 66 -8.94 -29.90 -5.19
N VAL A 67 -9.43 -29.09 -6.11
CA VAL A 67 -8.73 -27.89 -6.60
C VAL A 67 -8.59 -26.83 -5.51
N ASP A 68 -9.63 -26.62 -4.70
CA ASP A 68 -9.57 -25.65 -3.60
C ASP A 68 -8.59 -26.09 -2.51
N ARG A 69 -8.46 -27.40 -2.24
CA ARG A 69 -7.44 -27.94 -1.34
C ARG A 69 -6.03 -27.59 -1.83
N ILE A 70 -5.74 -27.82 -3.12
CA ILE A 70 -4.43 -27.53 -3.72
C ILE A 70 -4.17 -26.02 -3.73
N ALA A 71 -5.16 -25.20 -4.12
CA ALA A 71 -5.03 -23.75 -4.14
C ALA A 71 -4.77 -23.15 -2.75
N LYS A 72 -5.30 -23.74 -1.67
CA LYS A 72 -5.04 -23.32 -0.28
C LYS A 72 -3.62 -23.63 0.19
N MET A 73 -2.92 -24.58 -0.44
CA MET A 73 -1.52 -24.88 -0.13
C MET A 73 -0.56 -23.79 -0.62
N ILE A 74 -0.96 -22.93 -1.57
CA ILE A 74 -0.16 -21.77 -1.99
C ILE A 74 -0.05 -20.80 -0.81
N PRO A 75 1.14 -20.43 -0.31
CA PRO A 75 1.29 -19.49 0.80
C PRO A 75 0.69 -18.10 0.54
N THR A 76 0.20 -17.42 1.59
CA THR A 76 -0.27 -16.03 1.48
C THR A 76 0.91 -15.07 1.57
N VAL A 77 1.65 -14.94 0.46
CA VAL A 77 2.79 -14.02 0.34
C VAL A 77 2.53 -13.06 -0.82
N LEU A 78 2.92 -11.80 -0.67
CA LEU A 78 2.79 -10.80 -1.73
C LEU A 78 3.58 -11.26 -2.96
N ASN A 79 2.95 -11.23 -4.14
CA ASN A 79 3.55 -11.65 -5.41
C ASN A 79 4.13 -13.08 -5.38
N ILE A 80 3.44 -14.01 -4.69
CA ILE A 80 3.76 -15.43 -4.73
C ILE A 80 3.53 -15.99 -6.13
N THR A 81 4.47 -16.80 -6.61
CA THR A 81 4.34 -17.59 -7.85
C THR A 81 4.15 -19.06 -7.49
N ILE A 82 3.62 -19.86 -8.43
CA ILE A 82 3.48 -21.31 -8.22
C ILE A 82 4.84 -21.96 -7.92
N ASP A 83 5.89 -21.55 -8.64
CA ASP A 83 7.26 -22.05 -8.41
C ASP A 83 7.79 -21.72 -7.01
N LYS A 84 7.55 -20.49 -6.52
CA LYS A 84 7.93 -20.13 -5.15
C LYS A 84 7.11 -20.92 -4.13
N ALA A 85 5.83 -21.14 -4.39
CA ALA A 85 4.97 -21.90 -3.51
C ALA A 85 5.43 -23.37 -3.39
N LEU A 86 5.84 -24.01 -4.49
CA LEU A 86 6.41 -25.36 -4.49
C LEU A 86 7.70 -25.45 -3.66
N ASN A 87 8.52 -24.40 -3.67
CA ASN A 87 9.74 -24.36 -2.85
C ASN A 87 9.46 -24.09 -1.36
N MET A 88 8.39 -23.35 -1.05
CA MET A 88 8.07 -22.93 0.31
C MET A 88 7.18 -23.91 1.08
N ASN A 89 6.32 -24.66 0.38
CA ASN A 89 5.38 -25.58 1.00
C ASN A 89 5.70 -27.05 0.63
N PRO A 90 6.30 -27.83 1.56
CA PRO A 90 6.60 -29.24 1.34
C PRO A 90 5.38 -30.10 0.97
N GLU A 91 4.20 -29.81 1.53
CA GLU A 91 2.97 -30.58 1.23
C GLU A 91 2.52 -30.36 -0.22
N LEU A 92 2.63 -29.13 -0.74
CA LEU A 92 2.33 -28.83 -2.13
C LEU A 92 3.30 -29.55 -3.06
N LYS A 93 4.59 -29.56 -2.69
CA LYS A 93 5.62 -30.25 -3.45
C LYS A 93 5.41 -31.77 -3.45
N GLU A 94 5.08 -32.35 -2.31
CA GLU A 94 4.75 -33.77 -2.20
C GLU A 94 3.53 -34.11 -3.06
N ALA A 95 2.45 -33.31 -3.00
CA ALA A 95 1.28 -33.52 -3.85
C ALA A 95 1.61 -33.43 -5.35
N TYR A 96 2.48 -32.50 -5.73
CA TYR A 96 2.98 -32.35 -7.11
C TYR A 96 3.83 -33.54 -7.57
N GLU A 97 4.63 -34.14 -6.70
CA GLU A 97 5.52 -35.25 -7.04
C GLU A 97 4.83 -36.62 -6.97
N SER A 98 3.83 -36.79 -6.09
CA SER A 98 3.17 -38.07 -5.82
C SER A 98 1.91 -38.33 -6.64
N ASP A 99 1.17 -37.29 -7.03
CA ASP A 99 -0.09 -37.43 -7.77
C ASP A 99 0.04 -36.85 -9.18
N MET A 100 -0.07 -37.74 -10.18
CA MET A 100 0.04 -37.38 -11.60
C MET A 100 -1.03 -36.37 -12.04
N ARG A 101 -2.23 -36.41 -11.44
CA ARG A 101 -3.31 -35.48 -11.75
C ARG A 101 -3.01 -34.08 -11.20
N VAL A 102 -2.49 -34.01 -9.98
CA VAL A 102 -2.06 -32.75 -9.36
C VAL A 102 -0.89 -32.16 -10.14
N LYS A 103 0.05 -32.99 -10.58
CA LYS A 103 1.17 -32.59 -11.42
C LYS A 103 0.69 -31.92 -12.72
N GLU A 104 -0.20 -32.57 -13.45
CA GLU A 104 -0.76 -32.04 -14.71
C GLU A 104 -1.48 -30.71 -14.50
N LEU A 105 -2.32 -30.62 -13.46
CA LEU A 105 -3.01 -29.39 -13.08
C LEU A 105 -2.02 -28.24 -12.80
N ILE A 106 -0.97 -28.51 -12.02
CA ILE A 106 0.03 -27.52 -11.64
C ILE A 106 0.88 -27.11 -12.84
N ASP A 107 1.32 -28.05 -13.67
CA ASP A 107 2.14 -27.73 -14.85
C ASP A 107 1.38 -26.82 -15.83
N VAL A 108 0.10 -27.12 -16.11
CA VAL A 108 -0.74 -26.24 -16.95
C VAL A 108 -0.98 -24.88 -16.26
N ALA A 109 -1.19 -24.86 -14.94
CA ALA A 109 -1.36 -23.61 -14.20
C ALA A 109 -0.08 -22.75 -14.19
N ARG A 110 1.11 -23.35 -14.24
CA ARG A 110 2.39 -22.65 -14.34
C ARG A 110 2.55 -21.97 -15.70
N ASP A 111 2.14 -22.64 -16.78
CA ASP A 111 2.18 -22.06 -18.12
C ASP A 111 1.22 -20.87 -18.30
N LEU A 112 0.13 -20.83 -17.52
CA LEU A 112 -0.89 -19.78 -17.58
C LEU A 112 -0.73 -18.69 -16.51
N GLU A 113 0.14 -18.90 -15.52
CA GLU A 113 0.39 -17.94 -14.45
C GLU A 113 0.89 -16.61 -15.01
N GLY A 114 0.33 -15.50 -14.51
CA GLY A 114 0.74 -14.16 -14.91
C GLY A 114 0.15 -13.65 -16.22
N LEU A 115 -0.54 -14.50 -17.00
CA LEU A 115 -1.22 -14.04 -18.21
C LEU A 115 -2.35 -13.05 -17.89
N PRO A 116 -2.58 -12.02 -18.74
CA PRO A 116 -3.72 -11.12 -18.60
C PRO A 116 -5.04 -11.88 -18.69
N ARG A 117 -5.95 -11.61 -17.75
CA ARG A 117 -7.26 -12.28 -17.66
C ARG A 117 -8.42 -11.37 -18.06
N HIS A 118 -8.44 -10.15 -17.54
CA HIS A 118 -9.50 -9.18 -17.79
C HIS A 118 -8.97 -7.77 -17.62
N SER A 119 -9.60 -6.83 -18.33
CA SER A 119 -9.43 -5.40 -18.10
C SER A 119 -10.28 -4.96 -16.90
N SER A 120 -9.73 -4.07 -16.09
CA SER A 120 -10.43 -3.36 -15.03
C SER A 120 -10.02 -1.88 -15.06
N THR A 121 -10.61 -1.08 -14.20
CA THR A 121 -10.31 0.35 -14.08
C THR A 121 -9.42 0.58 -12.86
N HIS A 122 -8.40 1.44 -12.97
CA HIS A 122 -7.53 1.77 -11.85
C HIS A 122 -8.35 2.41 -10.74
N ALA A 123 -8.21 1.88 -9.53
CA ALA A 123 -9.03 2.30 -8.40
C ALA A 123 -8.81 3.75 -7.97
N ALA A 124 -7.68 4.36 -8.37
CA ALA A 124 -7.33 5.74 -8.02
C ALA A 124 -6.95 6.61 -9.22
N GLY A 125 -6.57 6.01 -10.35
CA GLY A 125 -5.67 6.63 -11.32
C GLY A 125 -6.43 7.36 -12.41
N VAL A 126 -6.13 8.63 -12.57
CA VAL A 126 -6.71 9.50 -13.59
C VAL A 126 -5.58 10.11 -14.39
N VAL A 127 -5.74 10.15 -15.72
CA VAL A 127 -4.85 10.84 -16.63
C VAL A 127 -5.46 12.16 -17.06
N ILE A 128 -4.64 13.20 -17.13
CA ILE A 128 -5.03 14.55 -17.57
C ILE A 128 -4.09 14.97 -18.69
N ALA A 129 -4.64 15.39 -19.83
CA ALA A 129 -3.88 15.86 -20.99
C ALA A 129 -4.23 17.31 -21.36
N SER A 130 -3.33 17.98 -22.09
CA SER A 130 -3.55 19.34 -22.61
C SER A 130 -4.44 19.40 -23.83
N GLN A 131 -4.65 18.27 -24.51
CA GLN A 131 -5.51 18.10 -25.69
C GLN A 131 -6.33 16.81 -25.53
N PRO A 132 -7.31 16.54 -26.42
CA PRO A 132 -8.10 15.31 -26.34
C PRO A 132 -7.23 14.07 -26.26
N LEU A 133 -7.52 13.18 -25.31
CA LEU A 133 -6.70 12.00 -25.01
C LEU A 133 -6.53 11.07 -26.22
N VAL A 134 -7.53 11.03 -27.10
CA VAL A 134 -7.49 10.28 -28.37
C VAL A 134 -6.32 10.67 -29.29
N ASN A 135 -5.75 11.86 -29.12
CA ASN A 135 -4.58 12.31 -29.87
C ASN A 135 -3.27 11.67 -29.35
N TYR A 136 -3.27 11.18 -28.11
CA TYR A 136 -2.09 10.63 -27.44
C TYR A 136 -2.18 9.13 -27.26
N VAL A 137 -3.36 8.61 -26.88
CA VAL A 137 -3.54 7.22 -26.46
C VAL A 137 -4.88 6.65 -26.94
N PRO A 138 -4.93 5.34 -27.25
CA PRO A 138 -6.19 4.66 -27.52
C PRO A 138 -7.04 4.60 -26.25
N LEU A 139 -8.36 4.75 -26.42
CA LEU A 139 -9.36 4.68 -25.36
C LEU A 139 -10.25 3.46 -25.53
N GLN A 140 -10.81 2.97 -24.43
CA GLN A 140 -11.80 1.90 -24.40
C GLN A 140 -12.98 2.34 -23.53
N LYS A 141 -14.19 1.95 -23.94
CA LYS A 141 -15.37 2.03 -23.08
C LYS A 141 -15.45 0.75 -22.24
N ASN A 142 -15.32 0.89 -20.92
CA ASN A 142 -15.51 -0.18 -19.95
C ASN A 142 -16.80 0.10 -19.18
N GLU A 143 -17.85 -0.67 -19.46
CA GLU A 143 -19.23 -0.34 -19.05
C GLU A 143 -19.60 1.08 -19.50
N GLU A 144 -19.88 2.01 -18.60
CA GLU A 144 -20.16 3.42 -18.92
C GLU A 144 -18.95 4.35 -18.77
N MET A 145 -17.81 3.83 -18.30
CA MET A 145 -16.61 4.63 -18.08
C MET A 145 -15.66 4.56 -19.29
N ILE A 146 -15.15 5.71 -19.72
CA ILE A 146 -14.04 5.77 -20.66
C ILE A 146 -12.74 5.59 -19.88
N VAL A 147 -11.90 4.67 -20.36
CA VAL A 147 -10.57 4.38 -19.80
C VAL A 147 -9.52 4.43 -20.89
N THR A 148 -8.27 4.69 -20.53
CA THR A 148 -7.12 4.50 -21.44
C THR A 148 -6.99 3.01 -21.80
N GLN A 149 -6.34 2.65 -22.90
CA GLN A 149 -5.93 1.25 -23.14
C GLN A 149 -4.49 0.97 -22.67
N PHE A 150 -3.74 2.02 -22.34
CA PHE A 150 -2.40 1.92 -21.77
C PHE A 150 -2.44 1.98 -20.26
N THR A 151 -1.62 1.15 -19.62
CA THR A 151 -1.47 1.10 -18.17
C THR A 151 -0.73 2.33 -17.66
N MET A 152 -0.81 2.53 -16.35
CA MET A 152 -0.19 3.66 -15.64
C MET A 152 1.29 3.87 -16.01
N GLY A 153 2.10 2.80 -16.01
CA GLY A 153 3.52 2.90 -16.36
C GLY A 153 3.74 3.35 -17.81
N THR A 154 2.97 2.83 -18.76
CA THR A 154 3.06 3.24 -20.17
C THR A 154 2.62 4.69 -20.38
N LEU A 155 1.60 5.17 -19.64
CA LEU A 155 1.19 6.57 -19.70
C LEU A 155 2.27 7.51 -19.15
N GLU A 156 2.95 7.09 -18.08
CA GLU A 156 4.06 7.85 -17.49
C GLU A 156 5.25 7.94 -18.45
N GLU A 157 5.60 6.85 -19.13
CA GLU A 157 6.64 6.82 -20.18
C GLU A 157 6.31 7.75 -21.36
N LEU A 158 5.02 7.93 -21.67
CA LEU A 158 4.54 8.85 -22.70
C LEU A 158 4.53 10.32 -22.25
N GLY A 159 4.88 10.61 -20.99
CA GLY A 159 4.92 11.97 -20.47
C GLY A 159 3.54 12.56 -20.15
N LEU A 160 2.50 11.73 -20.00
CA LEU A 160 1.18 12.20 -19.61
C LEU A 160 1.10 12.41 -18.10
N LEU A 161 0.39 13.48 -17.70
CA LEU A 161 0.16 13.77 -16.29
C LEU A 161 -0.81 12.75 -15.70
N LYS A 162 -0.34 12.01 -14.70
CA LYS A 162 -1.16 11.11 -13.89
C LYS A 162 -1.42 11.74 -12.52
N MET A 163 -2.58 11.47 -11.98
CA MET A 163 -2.93 11.80 -10.60
C MET A 163 -3.69 10.62 -9.99
N ASP A 164 -3.28 10.21 -8.80
CA ASP A 164 -4.01 9.21 -8.04
C ASP A 164 -4.93 9.90 -7.01
N PHE A 165 -6.23 9.71 -7.21
CA PHE A 165 -7.29 10.10 -6.29
C PHE A 165 -7.65 8.89 -5.43
N LEU A 166 -7.01 8.73 -4.27
CA LEU A 166 -7.25 7.60 -3.39
C LEU A 166 -8.45 7.86 -2.48
N GLY A 167 -9.31 6.85 -2.30
CA GLY A 167 -10.43 6.93 -1.36
C GLY A 167 -10.06 6.33 -0.01
N LEU A 168 -9.62 7.16 0.94
CA LEU A 168 -9.19 6.70 2.27
C LEU A 168 -10.35 6.70 3.26
N ARG A 169 -10.73 5.51 3.75
CA ARG A 169 -11.83 5.35 4.72
C ARG A 169 -11.60 6.10 6.03
N THR A 170 -10.34 6.20 6.46
CA THR A 170 -9.95 6.93 7.68
C THR A 170 -10.42 8.39 7.62
N LEU A 171 -10.30 9.05 6.46
CA LEU A 171 -10.77 10.43 6.29
C LEU A 171 -12.28 10.54 6.43
N THR A 172 -13.04 9.56 5.91
CA THR A 172 -14.49 9.49 6.11
C THR A 172 -14.85 9.36 7.58
N VAL A 173 -14.17 8.45 8.30
CA VAL A 173 -14.39 8.24 9.75
C VAL A 173 -14.08 9.50 10.55
N MET A 174 -12.98 10.18 10.25
CA MET A 174 -12.59 11.43 10.92
C MET A 174 -13.63 12.54 10.70
N ARG A 175 -14.08 12.74 9.45
CA ARG A 175 -15.14 13.69 9.11
C ARG A 175 -16.42 13.40 9.90
N ASP A 176 -16.86 12.14 9.92
CA ASP A 176 -18.09 11.75 10.60
C ASP A 176 -17.98 11.92 12.12
N ALA A 177 -16.82 11.59 12.70
CA ALA A 177 -16.54 11.83 14.11
C ALA A 177 -16.66 13.32 14.48
N VAL A 178 -16.05 14.22 13.69
CA VAL A 178 -16.16 15.68 13.89
C VAL A 178 -17.63 16.14 13.80
N ASN A 179 -18.35 15.68 12.76
CA ASN A 179 -19.76 16.01 12.59
C ASN A 179 -20.62 15.57 13.78
N TYR A 180 -20.41 14.36 14.29
CA TYR A 180 -21.14 13.86 15.46
C TYR A 180 -20.76 14.59 16.75
N ILE A 181 -19.50 15.00 16.91
CA ILE A 181 -19.10 15.81 18.07
C ILE A 181 -19.80 17.17 18.04
N LYS A 182 -19.87 17.81 16.87
CA LYS A 182 -20.60 19.07 16.70
C LYS A 182 -22.09 18.91 16.98
N GLN A 183 -22.72 17.87 16.45
CA GLN A 183 -24.16 17.64 16.67
C GLN A 183 -24.51 17.32 18.13
N ASN A 184 -23.69 16.52 18.81
CA ASN A 184 -24.01 16.03 20.15
C ASN A 184 -23.51 16.93 21.28
N ARG A 185 -22.47 17.74 21.03
CA ARG A 185 -21.81 18.55 22.07
C ARG A 185 -21.64 20.02 21.70
N ASP A 186 -22.03 20.42 20.50
CA ASP A 186 -21.83 21.77 19.93
C ASP A 186 -20.36 22.23 19.90
N ILE A 187 -19.42 21.28 19.95
CA ILE A 187 -17.98 21.55 19.87
C ILE A 187 -17.56 21.51 18.41
N ASP A 188 -16.93 22.57 17.95
CA ASP A 188 -16.31 22.65 16.63
C ASP A 188 -14.85 22.20 16.71
N ILE A 189 -14.46 21.23 15.88
CA ILE A 189 -13.10 20.68 15.86
C ILE A 189 -12.50 20.98 14.49
N ASP A 190 -11.42 21.76 14.53
CA ASP A 190 -10.58 22.03 13.39
C ASP A 190 -9.43 21.01 13.35
N LEU A 191 -9.48 20.06 12.42
CA LEU A 191 -8.48 19.01 12.28
C LEU A 191 -7.09 19.56 11.91
N ASP A 192 -7.03 20.71 11.23
CA ASP A 192 -5.76 21.33 10.84
C ASP A 192 -5.04 22.00 12.02
N LYS A 193 -5.72 22.15 13.16
CA LYS A 193 -5.21 22.79 14.38
C LYS A 193 -5.17 21.84 15.59
N ILE A 194 -5.21 20.53 15.34
CA ILE A 194 -5.19 19.55 16.43
C ILE A 194 -3.86 19.61 17.19
N ASP A 195 -3.92 19.43 18.51
CA ASP A 195 -2.73 19.35 19.35
C ASP A 195 -2.09 17.97 19.22
N PHE A 196 -0.86 17.93 18.69
CA PHE A 196 -0.09 16.69 18.56
C PHE A 196 0.64 16.32 19.86
N GLU A 197 0.68 17.17 20.87
CA GLU A 197 1.45 16.94 22.10
C GLU A 197 0.60 16.37 23.26
N ASP A 198 -0.63 15.89 23.01
CA ASP A 198 -1.50 15.37 24.08
C ASP A 198 -0.94 14.04 24.67
N PRO A 199 -0.43 14.04 25.91
CA PRO A 199 0.16 12.86 26.53
C PRO A 199 -0.86 11.72 26.74
N LYS A 200 -2.17 12.02 26.76
CA LYS A 200 -3.22 11.01 26.91
C LYS A 200 -3.32 10.12 25.66
N VAL A 201 -3.10 10.68 24.47
CA VAL A 201 -3.12 9.95 23.21
C VAL A 201 -1.96 8.95 23.17
N TYR A 202 -0.76 9.42 23.49
CA TYR A 202 0.44 8.59 23.56
C TYR A 202 0.33 7.48 24.60
N LYS A 203 -0.18 7.81 25.80
CA LYS A 203 -0.45 6.81 26.84
C LYS A 203 -1.45 5.74 26.38
N MET A 204 -2.53 6.14 25.70
CA MET A 204 -3.52 5.20 25.16
C MET A 204 -2.87 4.22 24.16
N ILE A 205 -2.02 4.72 23.27
CA ILE A 205 -1.29 3.90 22.29
C ILE A 205 -0.30 2.96 23.01
N GLY A 206 0.47 3.47 23.97
CA GLY A 206 1.40 2.67 24.78
C GLY A 206 0.74 1.63 25.70
N GLU A 207 -0.55 1.78 26.00
CA GLU A 207 -1.36 0.75 26.67
C GLU A 207 -1.87 -0.33 25.70
N GLY A 208 -1.69 -0.12 24.39
CA GLY A 208 -2.15 -1.01 23.32
C GLY A 208 -3.62 -0.87 22.99
N LYS A 209 -4.23 0.29 23.29
CA LYS A 209 -5.62 0.59 22.95
C LYS A 209 -5.69 1.18 21.54
N THR A 210 -5.27 0.39 20.54
CA THR A 210 -5.11 0.82 19.14
C THR A 210 -6.20 0.30 18.21
N ALA A 211 -7.27 -0.31 18.75
CA ALA A 211 -8.42 -0.73 17.95
C ALA A 211 -9.08 0.49 17.29
N GLY A 212 -9.19 0.49 15.96
CA GLY A 212 -9.69 1.63 15.18
C GLY A 212 -8.72 2.81 15.04
N VAL A 213 -7.45 2.64 15.44
CA VAL A 213 -6.39 3.63 15.22
C VAL A 213 -5.65 3.27 13.93
N PHE A 214 -5.83 4.11 12.91
CA PHE A 214 -5.27 3.89 11.57
C PHE A 214 -3.78 3.51 11.62
N GLN A 215 -3.40 2.51 10.82
CA GLN A 215 -2.06 1.88 10.76
C GLN A 215 -1.60 1.10 12.02
N LEU A 216 -2.26 1.24 13.17
CA LEU A 216 -1.83 0.65 14.44
C LEU A 216 -2.66 -0.55 14.91
N GLU A 217 -3.62 -1.01 14.11
CA GLU A 217 -4.64 -1.98 14.53
C GLU A 217 -4.18 -3.44 14.57
N SER A 218 -3.10 -3.79 13.85
CA SER A 218 -2.65 -5.18 13.80
C SER A 218 -2.16 -5.65 15.17
N SER A 219 -2.39 -6.92 15.51
CA SER A 219 -2.00 -7.48 16.82
C SER A 219 -0.50 -7.34 17.11
N GLY A 220 0.33 -7.54 16.08
CA GLY A 220 1.77 -7.38 16.19
C GLY A 220 2.20 -5.91 16.35
N MET A 221 1.63 -4.99 15.57
CA MET A 221 1.88 -3.56 15.73
C MET A 221 1.43 -3.04 17.10
N THR A 222 0.26 -3.49 17.56
CA THR A 222 -0.27 -3.18 18.90
C THR A 222 0.70 -3.63 19.99
N SER A 223 1.21 -4.86 19.89
CA SER A 223 2.17 -5.40 20.85
C SER A 223 3.48 -4.61 20.85
N PHE A 224 3.96 -4.25 19.66
CA PHE A 224 5.14 -3.42 19.49
C PHE A 224 4.97 -2.01 20.09
N MET A 225 3.85 -1.34 19.84
CA MET A 225 3.55 -0.02 20.43
C MET A 225 3.51 -0.06 21.97
N LYS A 226 3.06 -1.16 22.57
CA LYS A 226 3.12 -1.36 24.03
C LYS A 226 4.54 -1.46 24.58
N GLU A 227 5.43 -2.05 23.80
CA GLU A 227 6.85 -2.18 24.17
C GLU A 227 7.60 -0.86 23.99
N LEU A 228 7.31 -0.18 22.87
CA LEU A 228 7.87 1.12 22.50
C LEU A 228 7.45 2.22 23.48
N LYS A 229 6.18 2.21 23.93
CA LYS A 229 5.57 3.26 24.75
C LYS A 229 5.86 4.66 24.16
N PRO A 230 5.27 4.98 23.00
CA PRO A 230 5.50 6.28 22.37
C PRO A 230 5.10 7.40 23.33
N ASP A 231 5.87 8.49 23.33
CA ASP A 231 5.60 9.71 24.08
C ASP A 231 5.69 10.98 23.21
N SER A 232 5.96 10.81 21.90
CA SER A 232 5.86 11.85 20.88
C SER A 232 5.38 11.29 19.53
N LEU A 233 5.09 12.18 18.59
CA LEU A 233 4.67 11.81 17.24
C LEU A 233 5.81 11.12 16.47
N GLU A 234 7.05 11.55 16.68
CA GLU A 234 8.25 10.98 16.07
C GLU A 234 8.37 9.49 16.36
N ASP A 235 8.03 9.04 17.57
CA ASP A 235 8.04 7.61 17.89
C ASP A 235 6.98 6.82 17.14
N ILE A 236 5.80 7.40 16.88
CA ILE A 236 4.77 6.76 16.07
C ILE A 236 5.29 6.62 14.64
N ILE A 237 5.89 7.69 14.09
CA ILE A 237 6.48 7.70 12.75
C ILE A 237 7.60 6.66 12.63
N ALA A 238 8.53 6.63 13.60
CA ALA A 238 9.62 5.67 13.64
C ALA A 238 9.09 4.24 13.81
N GLY A 239 8.10 4.04 14.68
CA GLY A 239 7.49 2.74 14.91
C GLY A 239 6.82 2.17 13.66
N ILE A 240 6.05 2.97 12.93
CA ILE A 240 5.43 2.55 11.66
C ILE A 240 6.49 2.25 10.59
N SER A 241 7.61 2.97 10.60
CA SER A 241 8.72 2.77 9.67
C SER A 241 9.51 1.49 9.97
N LEU A 242 9.76 1.20 11.25
CA LEU A 242 10.48 0.03 11.72
C LEU A 242 9.69 -1.28 11.56
N TYR A 243 8.36 -1.21 11.67
CA TYR A 243 7.49 -2.38 11.58
C TYR A 243 7.23 -2.82 10.12
N ARG A 244 8.32 -2.96 9.35
CA ARG A 244 8.35 -3.43 7.96
C ARG A 244 9.40 -4.52 7.78
N PRO A 245 9.21 -5.49 6.86
CA PRO A 245 10.22 -6.50 6.57
C PRO A 245 11.58 -5.85 6.24
N GLY A 246 12.64 -6.26 6.94
CA GLY A 246 13.97 -5.63 6.89
C GLY A 246 14.25 -4.81 8.16
N PRO A 247 13.74 -3.57 8.29
CA PRO A 247 13.94 -2.72 9.47
C PRO A 247 13.46 -3.33 10.80
N MET A 248 12.56 -4.32 10.76
CA MET A 248 12.09 -5.01 11.97
C MET A 248 13.22 -5.60 12.82
N ALA A 249 14.36 -5.94 12.22
CA ALA A 249 15.53 -6.43 12.96
C ALA A 249 16.14 -5.37 13.90
N GLU A 250 15.93 -4.08 13.63
CA GLU A 250 16.43 -2.96 14.44
C GLU A 250 15.48 -2.56 15.58
N ILE A 251 14.27 -3.14 15.65
CA ILE A 251 13.28 -2.84 16.70
C ILE A 251 13.87 -3.01 18.12
N PRO A 252 14.55 -4.13 18.46
CA PRO A 252 15.11 -4.31 19.80
C PRO A 252 16.12 -3.22 20.16
N ARG A 253 16.97 -2.82 19.20
CA ARG A 253 17.96 -1.76 19.39
C ARG A 253 17.27 -0.41 19.62
N TYR A 254 16.28 -0.06 18.80
CA TYR A 254 15.52 1.18 18.96
C TYR A 254 14.86 1.28 20.35
N VAL A 255 14.20 0.20 20.79
CA VAL A 255 13.54 0.14 22.10
C VAL A 255 14.55 0.22 23.24
N GLU A 256 15.69 -0.46 23.15
CA GLU A 256 16.74 -0.39 24.18
C GLU A 256 17.35 1.02 24.24
N SER A 257 17.67 1.61 23.10
CA SER A 257 18.23 2.96 22.98
C SER A 257 17.29 4.02 23.55
N LYS A 258 15.98 3.90 23.27
CA LYS A 258 14.97 4.80 23.85
C LYS A 258 14.94 4.69 25.38
N LYS A 259 14.96 3.47 25.92
CA LYS A 259 14.95 3.22 27.38
C LYS A 259 16.26 3.65 28.06
N ASN A 260 17.37 3.61 27.34
CA ASN A 260 18.71 3.92 27.85
C ASN A 260 19.45 4.90 26.92
N PRO A 261 19.07 6.19 26.89
CA PRO A 261 19.68 7.17 25.97
C PRO A 261 21.21 7.29 26.10
N ASN A 262 21.75 7.07 27.30
CA ASN A 262 23.20 7.11 27.57
C ASN A 262 24.01 6.00 26.86
N ARG A 263 23.33 4.99 26.30
CA ARG A 263 23.97 3.89 25.55
C ARG A 263 23.95 4.09 24.04
N VAL A 264 23.33 5.18 23.56
CA VAL A 264 23.31 5.49 22.14
C VAL A 264 24.73 5.82 21.69
N THR A 265 25.21 5.07 20.69
CA THR A 265 26.50 5.31 20.06
C THR A 265 26.29 5.70 18.60
N TYR A 266 27.13 6.63 18.15
CA TYR A 266 27.20 7.06 16.77
C TYR A 266 28.54 6.64 16.19
N GLU A 267 28.57 6.16 14.95
CA GLU A 267 29.82 5.78 14.29
C GLU A 267 30.73 7.00 14.09
N THR A 268 30.13 8.16 13.83
CA THR A 268 30.83 9.44 13.71
C THR A 268 30.01 10.57 14.33
N PRO A 269 30.64 11.64 14.86
CA PRO A 269 29.93 12.78 15.45
C PRO A 269 28.97 13.48 14.48
N GLN A 270 29.23 13.40 13.17
CA GLN A 270 28.38 13.98 12.13
C GLN A 270 27.00 13.31 12.05
N LEU A 271 26.88 12.06 12.51
CA LEU A 271 25.61 11.33 12.52
C LEU A 271 24.72 11.68 13.70
N GLU A 272 25.26 12.23 14.79
CA GLU A 272 24.48 12.61 15.97
C GLU A 272 23.31 13.55 15.65
N PRO A 273 23.50 14.71 14.98
CA PRO A 273 22.37 15.60 14.67
C PRO A 273 21.31 14.98 13.75
N ILE A 274 21.67 13.93 12.99
CA ILE A 274 20.77 13.27 12.04
C ILE A 274 20.01 12.12 12.71
N LEU A 275 20.69 11.32 13.54
CA LEU A 275 20.16 10.09 14.14
C LEU A 275 19.67 10.26 15.57
N ASN A 276 19.86 11.41 16.21
CA ASN A 276 19.37 11.64 17.57
C ASN A 276 17.86 11.41 17.69
N VAL A 277 17.09 11.88 16.70
CA VAL A 277 15.63 11.69 16.63
C VAL A 277 15.19 10.23 16.51
N THR A 278 16.09 9.32 16.15
CA THR A 278 15.85 7.87 16.05
C THR A 278 16.76 7.05 16.97
N TYR A 279 17.31 7.68 18.01
CA TYR A 279 18.16 7.04 19.01
C TYR A 279 19.36 6.27 18.43
N GLY A 280 19.98 6.81 17.37
CA GLY A 280 21.14 6.21 16.70
C GLY A 280 20.82 5.11 15.70
N VAL A 281 19.53 4.84 15.42
CA VAL A 281 19.08 3.81 14.47
C VAL A 281 18.75 4.44 13.12
N MET A 282 19.27 3.87 12.03
CA MET A 282 18.96 4.31 10.67
C MET A 282 17.57 3.82 10.25
N VAL A 283 16.54 4.63 10.49
CA VAL A 283 15.15 4.28 10.20
C VAL A 283 14.67 4.85 8.86
N TYR A 284 15.06 6.08 8.52
CA TYR A 284 14.52 6.82 7.38
C TYR A 284 15.43 6.78 6.16
N GLN A 285 14.85 6.66 4.97
CA GLN A 285 15.60 6.71 3.70
C GLN A 285 16.22 8.10 3.42
N GLY A 286 15.67 9.18 3.98
CA GLY A 286 16.25 10.53 3.87
C GLY A 286 17.57 10.71 4.64
N VAL A 287 17.87 9.79 5.56
CA VAL A 287 19.06 9.82 6.41
C VAL A 287 20.26 9.12 5.74
N THR A 288 20.03 8.32 4.71
CA THR A 288 21.10 7.68 3.94
C THR A 288 21.73 8.65 2.93
N CYS A 289 23.02 8.95 3.11
CA CYS A 289 24.00 9.54 2.17
C CYS A 289 23.74 10.91 1.53
N SER A 290 22.62 11.60 1.75
CA SER A 290 22.39 12.93 1.12
C SER A 290 22.72 14.13 2.00
N GLN A 291 23.13 13.90 3.26
CA GLN A 291 23.51 14.93 4.23
C GLN A 291 24.94 14.76 4.78
N ILE A 292 25.73 13.85 4.20
CA ILE A 292 27.18 13.68 4.45
C ILE A 292 27.90 14.21 3.22
#